data_AF-A0A9D2UIB1-F1
#
_entry.id   AF-A0A9D2UIB1-F1
#
_cell.length_a   1.000
_cell.length_b   1.000
_cell.length_c   1.000
_cell.angle_alpha   90.00
_cell.angle_beta   90.00
_cell.angle_gamma   90.00
#
_symmetry.space_group_name_H-M   'P 1'
#
loop_
_entity.id
_entity.type
_entity.pdbx_description
1 polymer ?
#
loop_
_entity_poly.entity_id
_entity_poly.type
_entity_poly.pdbx_seq_one_letter_code
_entity_poly.pdbx_strand_id
1 'polypeptide(L)'
;MKKHSYAIPLVIVLIVMAGAISLGSCLGDRHDAKMAASADSLYCRLDADSVPFMADVSRDARFMIRTTDSTTYFCDIIYPATSAHLYCTFRLTDTTQIARLHYEAQRIVSFHSRVASSIEAIPVRNRFGVEGTLYELRGDVATPYQLALSDEATFFFNASLYFDDGSHADAVPGLVGAMKHDIDRLVYSFAPRR
;
A
#
# COMPACT_ATOMS: atom_id res chain seq x y z
N MET A 1 16.37 42.38 -21.43
CA MET A 1 15.30 41.75 -20.61
C MET A 1 15.17 40.29 -21.07
N LYS A 2 15.82 39.36 -20.37
CA LYS A 2 15.88 37.93 -20.75
C LYS A 2 14.82 37.18 -19.95
N LYS A 3 13.87 36.53 -20.63
CA LYS A 3 12.90 35.61 -20.02
C LYS A 3 13.63 34.29 -19.73
N HIS A 4 13.74 33.91 -18.46
CA HIS A 4 14.18 32.57 -18.07
C HIS A 4 12.96 31.64 -18.05
N SER A 5 12.83 30.80 -19.08
CA SER A 5 12.01 29.59 -19.01
C SER A 5 12.73 28.57 -18.14
N TYR A 6 12.11 28.20 -17.02
CA TYR A 6 12.52 27.05 -16.23
C TYR A 6 11.90 25.79 -16.84
N ALA A 7 12.68 25.05 -17.61
CA ALA A 7 12.35 23.68 -17.97
C ALA A 7 12.77 22.76 -16.82
N ILE A 8 11.79 22.12 -16.17
CA ILE A 8 12.01 21.09 -15.15
C ILE A 8 12.37 19.80 -15.90
N PRO A 9 13.58 19.23 -15.75
CA PRO A 9 13.85 17.94 -16.34
C PRO A 9 13.18 16.87 -15.46
N LEU A 10 12.18 16.23 -16.05
CA LEU A 10 11.54 15.00 -15.61
C LEU A 10 12.61 13.91 -15.54
N VAL A 11 13.24 13.73 -14.38
CA VAL A 11 14.13 12.59 -14.13
C VAL A 11 13.26 11.38 -13.85
N ILE A 12 12.85 10.69 -14.92
CA ILE A 12 12.29 9.34 -14.85
C ILE A 12 13.44 8.41 -14.44
N VAL A 13 13.47 8.02 -13.17
CA VAL A 13 14.35 6.96 -12.67
C VAL A 13 13.72 5.63 -13.08
N LEU A 14 14.12 5.13 -14.25
CA LEU A 14 13.80 3.80 -14.75
C LEU A 14 14.85 2.82 -14.20
N ILE A 15 14.64 2.35 -12.96
CA ILE A 15 15.43 1.26 -12.39
C ILE A 15 14.83 -0.05 -12.89
N VAL A 16 15.40 -0.58 -13.98
CA VAL A 16 15.20 -1.96 -14.40
C VAL A 16 16.11 -2.83 -13.53
N MET A 17 15.55 -3.43 -12.48
CA MET A 17 16.22 -4.50 -11.74
C MET A 17 15.53 -5.82 -12.06
N ALA A 18 16.28 -6.71 -12.69
CA ALA A 18 15.93 -8.11 -12.89
C ALA A 18 15.86 -8.80 -11.51
N GLY A 19 14.71 -8.67 -10.85
CA GLY A 19 14.36 -9.47 -9.68
C GLY A 19 13.69 -10.76 -10.14
N ALA A 20 14.15 -11.90 -9.64
CA ALA A 20 13.48 -13.18 -9.82
C ALA A 20 12.02 -13.05 -9.35
N ILE A 21 11.09 -13.14 -10.29
CA ILE A 21 9.65 -13.11 -10.03
C ILE A 21 9.29 -14.43 -9.36
N SER A 22 9.32 -14.51 -8.03
CA SER A 22 8.56 -15.54 -7.34
C SER A 22 7.10 -15.10 -7.35
N LEU A 23 6.30 -15.67 -8.26
CA LEU A 23 4.84 -15.56 -8.25
C LEU A 23 4.30 -16.31 -7.02
N GLY A 24 4.32 -15.63 -5.87
CA GLY A 24 3.56 -16.04 -4.70
C GLY A 24 2.09 -15.89 -5.03
N SER A 25 1.47 -16.97 -5.49
CA SER A 25 0.11 -16.95 -5.97
C SER A 25 -0.83 -17.33 -4.83
N CYS A 26 -1.83 -16.51 -4.54
CA CYS A 26 -3.13 -17.02 -4.05
C CYS A 26 -3.80 -17.86 -5.17
N LEU A 27 -3.11 -18.80 -5.82
CA LEU A 27 -3.69 -19.69 -6.83
C LEU A 27 -4.11 -20.99 -6.14
N GLY A 28 -5.21 -20.91 -5.41
CA GLY A 28 -6.06 -22.07 -5.14
C GLY A 28 -7.05 -22.21 -6.29
N ASP A 29 -7.14 -23.43 -6.82
CA ASP A 29 -7.90 -23.86 -8.00
C ASP A 29 -9.23 -23.15 -8.26
N ARG A 30 -9.43 -22.71 -9.51
CA ARG A 30 -10.75 -22.29 -10.00
C ARG A 30 -11.56 -23.54 -10.33
N HIS A 31 -12.39 -23.99 -9.41
CA HIS A 31 -13.52 -24.84 -9.75
C HIS A 31 -14.81 -24.27 -9.14
N ASP A 32 -15.63 -23.72 -10.04
CA ASP A 32 -17.09 -23.67 -10.03
C ASP A 32 -17.79 -23.57 -8.66
N ALA A 33 -18.15 -22.34 -8.26
CA ALA A 33 -19.26 -22.14 -7.34
C ALA A 33 -19.97 -20.81 -7.60
N LYS A 34 -21.07 -20.85 -8.37
CA LYS A 34 -22.16 -19.88 -8.28
C LYS A 34 -22.83 -20.07 -6.91
N MET A 35 -22.32 -19.41 -5.90
CA MET A 35 -22.99 -19.19 -4.61
C MET A 35 -22.75 -17.73 -4.24
N ALA A 36 -23.77 -17.04 -3.72
CA ALA A 36 -23.66 -15.65 -3.32
C ALA A 36 -22.40 -15.45 -2.45
N ALA A 37 -21.44 -14.69 -2.96
CA ALA A 37 -20.15 -14.48 -2.33
C ALA A 37 -20.40 -13.85 -0.95
N SER A 38 -20.14 -14.60 0.13
CA SER A 38 -19.98 -13.98 1.45
C SER A 38 -18.82 -12.99 1.37
N ALA A 39 -18.84 -11.89 2.13
CA ALA A 39 -17.76 -10.90 2.11
C ALA A 39 -16.36 -11.53 2.32
N ASP A 40 -16.26 -12.62 3.09
CA ASP A 40 -15.01 -13.35 3.32
C ASP A 40 -14.55 -14.16 2.09
N SER A 41 -15.44 -14.53 1.17
CA SER A 41 -15.08 -15.24 -0.05
C SER A 41 -14.35 -14.36 -1.07
N LEU A 42 -14.41 -13.03 -0.94
CA LEU A 42 -13.72 -12.08 -1.82
C LEU A 42 -12.23 -11.91 -1.50
N TYR A 43 -11.80 -12.36 -0.32
CA TYR A 43 -10.43 -12.19 0.17
C TYR A 43 -9.71 -13.54 0.29
N CYS A 44 -8.39 -13.53 0.05
CA CYS A 44 -7.48 -14.61 0.39
C CYS A 44 -6.48 -14.11 1.43
N ARG A 45 -6.03 -15.02 2.30
CA ARG A 45 -4.92 -14.72 3.20
C ARG A 45 -3.61 -14.79 2.42
N LEU A 46 -2.93 -13.66 2.32
CA LEU A 46 -1.53 -13.59 1.98
C LEU A 46 -0.74 -14.16 3.16
N ASP A 47 -0.18 -15.34 2.96
CA ASP A 47 0.65 -16.06 3.92
C ASP A 47 1.85 -16.67 3.18
N ALA A 48 2.71 -15.78 2.66
CA ALA A 48 3.87 -16.19 1.90
C ALA A 48 5.11 -16.22 2.80
N ASP A 49 5.88 -17.31 2.75
CA ASP A 49 7.12 -17.46 3.52
C ASP A 49 8.20 -16.42 3.18
N SER A 50 8.00 -15.70 2.08
CA SER A 50 8.88 -14.64 1.60
C SER A 50 8.62 -13.26 2.23
N VAL A 51 7.58 -13.09 3.06
CA VAL A 51 7.37 -11.86 3.84
C VAL A 51 7.07 -12.16 5.32
N PRO A 52 7.54 -11.31 6.25
CA PRO A 52 7.39 -11.52 7.69
C PRO A 52 6.03 -11.03 8.24
N PHE A 53 4.95 -11.13 7.45
CA PHE A 53 3.61 -10.76 7.88
C PHE A 53 2.54 -11.55 7.11
N MET A 54 1.33 -11.58 7.67
CA MET A 54 0.12 -12.06 7.05
C MET A 54 -0.88 -10.92 6.90
N ALA A 55 -1.68 -10.95 5.84
CA ALA A 55 -2.83 -10.06 5.68
C ALA A 55 -3.86 -10.69 4.75
N ASP A 56 -5.12 -10.34 4.89
CA ASP A 56 -6.15 -10.67 3.92
C ASP A 56 -6.11 -9.63 2.79
N VAL A 57 -6.01 -10.09 1.54
CA VAL A 57 -6.00 -9.26 0.32
C VAL A 57 -7.06 -9.76 -0.65
N SER A 58 -7.53 -8.90 -1.55
CA SER A 58 -8.52 -9.30 -2.55
C SER A 58 -8.01 -10.47 -3.39
N ARG A 59 -8.89 -11.42 -3.73
CA ARG A 59 -8.55 -12.54 -4.63
C ARG A 59 -8.19 -12.10 -6.04
N ASP A 60 -8.64 -10.92 -6.44
CA ASP A 60 -8.32 -10.33 -7.74
C ASP A 60 -6.96 -9.63 -7.73
N ALA A 61 -6.35 -9.47 -6.55
CA ALA A 61 -5.04 -8.87 -6.41
C ALA A 61 -3.91 -9.86 -6.73
N ARG A 62 -2.82 -9.33 -7.26
CA ARG A 62 -1.54 -10.04 -7.42
C ARG A 62 -0.56 -9.48 -6.40
N PHE A 63 0.18 -10.38 -5.75
CA PHE A 63 1.22 -9.99 -4.82
C PHE A 63 2.60 -10.17 -5.46
N MET A 64 3.41 -9.12 -5.41
CA MET A 64 4.79 -9.15 -5.86
C MET A 64 5.70 -8.73 -4.71
N ILE A 65 6.82 -9.42 -4.55
CA ILE A 65 7.81 -9.11 -3.51
C ILE A 65 9.15 -8.87 -4.19
N ARG A 66 9.84 -7.84 -3.71
CA ARG A 66 11.22 -7.51 -4.02
C ARG A 66 11.92 -7.27 -2.70
N THR A 67 12.86 -8.13 -2.34
CA THR A 67 13.70 -7.88 -1.18
C THR A 67 14.96 -7.13 -1.59
N THR A 68 15.36 -6.13 -0.82
CA THR A 68 16.68 -5.48 -0.99
C THR A 68 17.73 -6.00 -0.04
N ASP A 69 17.32 -6.51 1.13
CA ASP A 69 18.20 -7.06 2.16
C ASP A 69 17.40 -7.98 3.14
N SER A 70 17.98 -8.38 4.27
CA SER A 70 17.31 -9.26 5.23
C SER A 70 16.29 -8.57 6.14
N THR A 71 16.13 -7.24 6.04
CA THR A 71 15.33 -6.41 6.95
C THR A 71 14.27 -5.58 6.24
N THR A 72 14.47 -5.24 4.96
CA THR A 72 13.57 -4.41 4.16
C THR A 72 12.98 -5.18 2.99
N TYR A 73 11.65 -5.25 2.96
CA TYR A 73 10.86 -5.94 1.95
C TYR A 73 10.02 -4.91 1.21
N PHE A 74 10.31 -4.69 -0.07
CA PHE A 74 9.41 -3.97 -0.96
C PHE A 74 8.39 -4.96 -1.50
N CYS A 75 7.11 -4.64 -1.42
CA CYS A 75 6.07 -5.50 -1.98
C CYS A 75 4.98 -4.66 -2.62
N ASP A 76 4.32 -5.22 -3.62
CA ASP A 76 3.23 -4.56 -4.31
C ASP A 76 1.99 -5.45 -4.24
N ILE A 77 0.85 -4.84 -3.92
CA ILE A 77 -0.46 -5.45 -4.10
C ILE A 77 -1.09 -4.77 -5.31
N ILE A 78 -1.21 -5.53 -6.39
CA ILE A 78 -1.54 -5.04 -7.72
C ILE A 78 -2.96 -5.48 -8.06
N TYR A 79 -3.78 -4.57 -8.57
CA TYR A 79 -5.16 -4.81 -9.01
C TYR A 79 -5.25 -4.62 -10.52
N PRO A 80 -5.04 -5.68 -11.33
CA PRO A 80 -4.89 -5.52 -12.78
C PRO A 80 -6.13 -4.96 -13.48
N ALA A 81 -7.32 -5.22 -12.95
CA ALA A 81 -8.58 -4.77 -13.55
C ALA A 81 -8.82 -3.26 -13.41
N THR A 82 -8.15 -2.61 -12.46
CA THR A 82 -8.40 -1.21 -12.09
C THR A 82 -7.15 -0.34 -12.20
N SER A 83 -6.03 -0.91 -12.67
CA SER A 83 -4.72 -0.26 -12.69
C SER A 83 -4.28 0.26 -11.31
N ALA A 84 -4.86 -0.24 -10.22
CA ALA A 84 -4.59 0.22 -8.87
C ALA A 84 -3.42 -0.55 -8.26
N HIS A 85 -2.48 0.18 -7.67
CA HIS A 85 -1.24 -0.36 -7.13
C HIS A 85 -1.02 0.16 -5.71
N LEU A 86 -0.96 -0.75 -4.75
CA LEU A 86 -0.46 -0.46 -3.41
C LEU A 86 1.02 -0.79 -3.37
N TYR A 87 1.86 0.25 -3.39
CA TYR A 87 3.30 0.10 -3.16
C TYR A 87 3.56 0.05 -1.67
N CYS A 88 4.04 -1.09 -1.21
CA CYS A 88 4.25 -1.39 0.18
C CYS A 88 5.74 -1.52 0.50
N THR A 89 6.11 -1.14 1.71
CA THR A 89 7.43 -1.41 2.27
C THR A 89 7.24 -1.91 3.69
N PHE A 90 7.76 -3.11 3.96
CA PHE A 90 7.86 -3.66 5.31
C PHE A 90 9.31 -3.58 5.77
N ARG A 91 9.53 -3.15 7.01
CA ARG A 91 10.86 -3.07 7.63
C ARG A 91 10.84 -3.72 9.00
N LEU A 92 11.74 -4.68 9.21
CA LEU A 92 12.15 -5.09 10.55
C LEU A 92 13.01 -3.99 11.15
N THR A 93 12.66 -3.52 12.34
CA THR A 93 13.27 -2.33 12.92
C THR A 93 13.14 -2.31 14.45
N ASP A 94 13.44 -1.17 15.08
CA ASP A 94 13.42 -0.98 16.52
C ASP A 94 12.57 0.24 16.93
N THR A 95 12.33 0.37 18.24
CA THR A 95 11.53 1.45 18.84
C THR A 95 11.99 2.86 18.43
N THR A 96 13.31 3.07 18.29
CA THR A 96 13.89 4.38 17.94
C THR A 96 13.53 4.75 16.51
N GLN A 97 13.59 3.76 15.63
CA GLN A 97 13.33 3.93 14.20
C GLN A 97 11.85 3.97 13.87
N ILE A 98 10.98 3.27 14.62
CA ILE A 98 9.52 3.30 14.44
C ILE A 98 8.98 4.74 14.52
N ALA A 99 9.35 5.48 15.58
CA ALA A 99 8.90 6.87 15.74
C ALA A 99 9.34 7.77 14.58
N ARG A 100 10.59 7.58 14.13
CA ARG A 100 11.13 8.30 12.97
C ARG A 100 10.39 7.96 11.68
N LEU A 101 10.07 6.69 11.45
CA LEU A 101 9.40 6.23 10.23
C LEU A 101 7.94 6.72 10.16
N HIS A 102 7.22 6.77 11.28
CA HIS A 102 5.90 7.42 11.36
C HIS A 102 5.99 8.91 11.02
N TYR A 103 6.99 9.62 11.56
CA TYR A 103 7.22 11.02 11.24
C TYR A 103 7.55 11.21 9.74
N GLU A 104 8.39 10.34 9.17
CA GLU A 104 8.72 10.38 7.73
C GLU A 104 7.47 10.14 6.86
N ALA A 105 6.62 9.18 7.23
CA ALA A 105 5.35 8.92 6.54
C ALA A 105 4.42 10.14 6.60
N GLN A 106 4.24 10.74 7.78
CA GLN A 106 3.45 11.97 7.95
C GLN A 106 4.02 13.13 7.13
N ARG A 107 5.35 13.28 7.10
CA ARG A 107 6.02 14.32 6.30
C ARG A 107 5.77 14.13 4.81
N ILE A 108 5.77 12.89 4.30
CA ILE A 108 5.43 12.60 2.90
C ILE A 108 4.00 13.05 2.60
N VAL A 109 3.03 12.69 3.44
CA VAL A 109 1.62 13.12 3.29
C VAL A 109 1.51 14.64 3.28
N SER A 110 2.28 15.33 4.13
CA SER A 110 2.24 16.79 4.21
C SER A 110 2.63 17.49 2.90
N PHE A 111 3.43 16.86 2.03
CA PHE A 111 3.76 17.43 0.72
C PHE A 111 2.56 17.52 -0.23
N HIS A 112 1.54 16.69 -0.02
CA HIS A 112 0.30 16.75 -0.79
C HIS A 112 -0.64 17.87 -0.34
N SER A 113 -0.40 18.54 0.79
CA SER A 113 -1.26 19.63 1.30
C SER A 113 -1.43 20.80 0.33
N ARG A 114 -0.54 20.94 -0.65
CA ARG A 114 -0.59 21.97 -1.69
C ARG A 114 -1.59 21.67 -2.81
N VAL A 115 -1.95 20.41 -3.01
CA VAL A 115 -2.81 19.92 -4.10
C VAL A 115 -4.08 19.22 -3.58
N ALA A 116 -4.03 18.66 -2.38
CA ALA A 116 -5.17 18.02 -1.74
C ALA A 116 -6.22 19.05 -1.31
N SER A 117 -7.49 18.72 -1.53
CA SER A 117 -8.62 19.49 -0.99
C SER A 117 -8.83 19.18 0.50
N SER A 118 -8.49 17.97 0.93
CA SER A 118 -8.45 17.59 2.34
C SER A 118 -7.46 16.46 2.59
N ILE A 119 -6.91 16.42 3.80
CA ILE A 119 -6.10 15.32 4.31
C ILE A 119 -6.68 14.94 5.67
N GLU A 120 -7.14 13.70 5.82
CA GLU A 120 -7.63 13.14 7.07
C GLU A 120 -6.64 12.09 7.59
N ALA A 121 -6.28 12.16 8.87
CA ALA A 121 -5.43 11.18 9.53
C ALA A 121 -6.30 10.30 10.44
N ILE A 122 -6.56 9.08 10.00
CA ILE A 122 -7.44 8.13 10.68
C ILE A 122 -6.58 7.18 11.52
N PRO A 123 -6.63 7.24 12.85
CA PRO A 123 -5.91 6.29 13.69
C PRO A 123 -6.48 4.88 13.50
N VAL A 124 -5.60 3.90 13.36
CA VAL A 124 -5.98 2.50 13.20
C VAL A 124 -5.32 1.66 14.27
N ARG A 125 -6.06 0.68 14.79
CA ARG A 125 -5.57 -0.34 15.70
C ARG A 125 -6.33 -1.63 15.44
N ASN A 126 -5.62 -2.75 15.33
CA ASN A 126 -6.22 -4.06 15.12
C ASN A 126 -6.02 -4.99 16.31
N ARG A 127 -6.62 -6.18 16.23
CA ARG A 127 -6.59 -7.19 17.31
C ARG A 127 -5.24 -7.89 17.50
N PHE A 128 -4.27 -7.67 16.60
CA PHE A 128 -2.95 -8.31 16.61
C PHE A 128 -1.87 -7.45 17.26
N GLY A 129 -2.26 -6.32 17.88
CA GLY A 129 -1.32 -5.37 18.48
C GLY A 129 -0.62 -4.49 17.45
N VAL A 130 -1.20 -4.35 16.25
CA VAL A 130 -0.72 -3.42 15.22
C VAL A 130 -1.53 -2.15 15.30
N GLU A 131 -0.85 -1.01 15.23
CA GLU A 131 -1.44 0.32 15.23
C GLU A 131 -0.76 1.24 14.22
N GLY A 132 -1.37 2.38 13.97
CA GLY A 132 -0.80 3.38 13.08
C GLY A 132 -1.83 4.37 12.55
N THR A 133 -1.62 4.86 11.33
CA THR A 133 -2.48 5.87 10.70
C THR A 133 -2.76 5.50 9.24
N LEU A 134 -4.04 5.54 8.87
CA LEU A 134 -4.48 5.61 7.47
C LEU A 134 -4.74 7.08 7.13
N TYR A 135 -4.01 7.61 6.17
CA TYR A 135 -4.20 8.93 5.62
C TYR A 135 -5.13 8.85 4.41
N GLU A 136 -6.24 9.56 4.45
CA GLU A 136 -7.14 9.76 3.31
C GLU A 136 -6.91 11.15 2.73
N LEU A 137 -6.53 11.19 1.45
CA LEU A 137 -6.28 12.42 0.70
C LEU A 137 -7.35 12.56 -0.39
N ARG A 138 -8.01 13.71 -0.44
CA ARG A 138 -9.02 14.04 -1.46
C ARG A 138 -8.53 15.18 -2.34
N GLY A 139 -9.15 15.37 -3.50
CA GLY A 139 -8.75 16.38 -4.48
C GLY A 139 -7.99 15.78 -5.66
N ASP A 140 -7.29 16.64 -6.38
CA ASP A 140 -6.45 16.27 -7.51
C ASP A 140 -5.09 15.71 -7.04
N VAL A 141 -5.16 14.59 -6.32
CA VAL A 141 -4.01 13.88 -5.75
C VAL A 141 -3.77 12.57 -6.48
N ALA A 142 -2.51 12.26 -6.75
CA ALA A 142 -2.08 10.98 -7.30
C ALA A 142 -2.15 9.83 -6.28
N THR A 143 -2.20 10.15 -4.98
CA THR A 143 -2.14 9.19 -3.87
C THR A 143 -3.32 9.42 -2.93
N PRO A 144 -4.50 8.83 -3.20
CA PRO A 144 -5.69 8.99 -2.35
C PRO A 144 -5.54 8.35 -0.97
N TYR A 145 -4.74 7.30 -0.82
CA TYR A 145 -4.51 6.63 0.45
C TYR A 145 -3.03 6.38 0.70
N GLN A 146 -2.60 6.69 1.93
CA GLN A 146 -1.29 6.30 2.45
C GLN A 146 -1.46 5.69 3.84
N LEU A 147 -0.76 4.61 4.11
CA LEU A 147 -0.86 3.83 5.33
C LEU A 147 0.50 3.76 6.01
N ALA A 148 0.53 3.88 7.33
CA ALA A 148 1.68 3.61 8.16
C ALA A 148 1.23 2.78 9.36
N LEU A 149 1.81 1.59 9.54
CA LEU A 149 1.51 0.62 10.59
C LEU A 149 2.80 0.21 11.30
N SER A 150 2.72 -0.09 12.58
CA SER A 150 3.79 -0.73 13.34
C SER A 150 3.19 -1.53 14.49
N ASP A 151 4.01 -2.34 15.13
CA ASP A 151 3.80 -2.67 16.54
C ASP A 151 4.59 -1.67 17.41
N GLU A 152 4.80 -2.04 18.68
CA GLU A 152 5.51 -1.20 19.63
C GLU A 152 7.03 -1.22 19.44
N ALA A 153 7.62 -2.23 18.78
CA ALA A 153 9.06 -2.46 18.88
C ALA A 153 9.79 -3.15 17.72
N THR A 154 9.10 -3.84 16.80
CA THR A 154 9.77 -4.82 15.92
C THR A 154 9.63 -4.51 14.43
N PHE A 155 8.59 -3.79 14.01
CA PHE A 155 8.40 -3.52 12.59
C PHE A 155 7.75 -2.18 12.28
N PHE A 156 7.95 -1.75 11.04
CA PHE A 156 7.19 -0.67 10.42
C PHE A 156 6.76 -1.11 9.02
N PHE A 157 5.50 -0.88 8.69
CA PHE A 157 4.91 -1.15 7.38
C PHE A 157 4.28 0.13 6.86
N ASN A 158 4.60 0.54 5.64
CA ASN A 158 3.89 1.61 4.95
C ASN A 158 3.42 1.16 3.58
N ALA A 159 2.30 1.72 3.15
CA ALA A 159 1.76 1.48 1.81
C ALA A 159 1.19 2.77 1.23
N SER A 160 1.28 2.95 -0.09
CA SER A 160 0.68 4.09 -0.79
C SER A 160 -0.07 3.62 -2.03
N LEU A 161 -1.30 4.08 -2.21
CA LEU A 161 -2.14 3.75 -3.36
C LEU A 161 -1.85 4.69 -4.52
N TYR A 162 -1.61 4.12 -5.71
CA TYR A 162 -1.49 4.83 -6.97
C TYR A 162 -2.34 4.16 -8.05
N PHE A 163 -2.64 4.89 -9.12
CA PHE A 163 -3.24 4.35 -10.34
C PHE A 163 -2.23 4.48 -11.49
N ASP A 164 -1.88 3.35 -12.11
CA ASP A 164 -0.84 3.27 -13.15
C ASP A 164 -1.25 3.98 -14.45
N ASP A 165 -2.55 4.22 -14.66
CA ASP A 165 -3.08 4.99 -15.79
C ASP A 165 -2.97 6.51 -15.58
N GLY A 166 -2.41 6.96 -14.45
CA GLY A 166 -2.27 8.37 -14.10
C GLY A 166 -3.55 9.01 -13.57
N SER A 167 -4.58 8.22 -13.25
CA SER A 167 -5.81 8.74 -12.64
C SER A 167 -5.53 9.38 -11.28
N HIS A 168 -6.22 10.48 -11.02
CA HIS A 168 -6.21 11.20 -9.75
C HIS A 168 -7.47 10.84 -8.95
N ALA A 169 -7.44 11.03 -7.63
CA ALA A 169 -8.53 10.59 -6.74
C ALA A 169 -9.93 11.05 -7.17
N ASP A 170 -10.08 12.33 -7.50
CA ASP A 170 -11.37 12.93 -7.88
C ASP A 170 -11.90 12.44 -9.24
N ALA A 171 -11.03 11.88 -10.10
CA ALA A 171 -11.43 11.35 -11.40
C ALA A 171 -12.13 9.98 -11.28
N VAL A 172 -11.84 9.22 -10.22
CA VAL A 172 -12.28 7.83 -10.05
C VAL A 172 -12.83 7.54 -8.64
N PRO A 173 -13.78 8.32 -8.11
CA PRO A 173 -14.20 8.24 -6.71
C PRO A 173 -14.79 6.88 -6.32
N GLY A 174 -15.49 6.21 -7.25
CA GLY A 174 -16.01 4.85 -7.02
C GLY A 174 -14.92 3.80 -6.86
N LEU A 175 -13.82 3.93 -7.61
CA LEU A 175 -12.66 3.06 -7.50
C LEU A 175 -11.89 3.34 -6.20
N VAL A 176 -11.70 4.62 -5.84
CA VAL A 176 -11.10 5.01 -4.56
C VAL A 176 -11.87 4.39 -3.39
N GLY A 177 -13.21 4.46 -3.41
CA GLY A 177 -14.05 3.82 -2.40
C GLY A 177 -13.89 2.30 -2.33
N ALA A 178 -13.83 1.61 -3.47
CA ALA A 178 -13.58 0.17 -3.51
C ALA A 178 -12.18 -0.17 -2.93
N MET A 179 -11.16 0.59 -3.31
CA MET A 179 -9.80 0.42 -2.79
C MET A 179 -9.72 0.66 -1.29
N LYS A 180 -10.52 1.59 -0.75
CA LYS A 180 -10.62 1.82 0.70
C LYS A 180 -11.04 0.55 1.43
N HIS A 181 -12.05 -0.16 0.94
CA HIS A 181 -12.52 -1.39 1.58
C HIS A 181 -11.43 -2.46 1.63
N ASP A 182 -10.65 -2.59 0.56
CA ASP A 182 -9.54 -3.53 0.51
C ASP A 182 -8.39 -3.14 1.43
N ILE A 183 -8.08 -1.84 1.52
CA ILE A 183 -7.09 -1.31 2.47
C ILE A 183 -7.55 -1.54 3.91
N ASP A 184 -8.81 -1.26 4.24
CA ASP A 184 -9.37 -1.53 5.56
C ASP A 184 -9.26 -3.02 5.90
N ARG A 185 -9.59 -3.91 4.95
CA ARG A 185 -9.47 -5.36 5.15
C ARG A 185 -8.01 -5.76 5.40
N LEU A 186 -7.06 -5.22 4.63
CA LEU A 186 -5.64 -5.43 4.83
C LEU A 186 -5.22 -4.99 6.25
N VAL A 187 -5.58 -3.78 6.67
CA VAL A 187 -5.22 -3.21 7.98
C VAL A 187 -5.74 -4.07 9.14
N TYR A 188 -7.03 -4.43 9.10
CA TYR A 188 -7.65 -5.15 10.22
C TYR A 188 -7.29 -6.64 10.28
N SER A 189 -6.77 -7.20 9.19
CA SER A 189 -6.25 -8.57 9.13
C SER A 189 -4.72 -8.66 9.27
N PHE A 190 -4.01 -7.52 9.22
CA PHE A 190 -2.56 -7.47 9.26
C PHE A 190 -2.00 -8.06 10.55
N ALA A 191 -1.15 -9.08 10.42
CA ALA A 191 -0.52 -9.75 11.55
C ALA A 191 0.97 -10.00 11.24
N PRO A 192 1.91 -9.42 12.01
CA PRO A 192 3.33 -9.73 11.85
C PRO A 192 3.60 -11.20 12.20
N ARG A 193 4.49 -11.86 11.46
CA ARG A 193 5.02 -13.18 11.81
C ARG A 193 6.09 -12.97 12.91
N ARG A 194 5.87 -13.56 14.08
CA ARG A 194 6.80 -13.53 15.23
C ARG A 194 7.75 -14.72 15.21
#